data_AF-A0A933IQK6-F1
#
_entry.id   AF-A0A933IQK6-F1
#
_cell.length_a   1.000
_cell.length_b   1.000
_cell.length_c   1.000
_cell.angle_alpha   90.00
_cell.angle_beta   90.00
_cell.angle_gamma   90.00
#
_symmetry.space_group_name_H-M   'P 1'
#
loop_
_entity.id
_entity.type
_entity.pdbx_description
1 polymer ?
#
loop_
_entity_poly.entity_id
_entity_poly.type
_entity_poly.pdbx_seq_one_letter_code
_entity_poly.pdbx_strand_id
1 'polypeptide(L)'
;MAEIKTTEVKLITFDHKEVVEALIKQQDLHEGIWQLYVEFGITAANIGIGEKQQLSPSAIVPVQKIGLVRVENENPLSLDASAVNPE
;
A
#
# COMPACT_ATOMS: atom_id res chain seq x y z
N MET A 1 -35.98 -10.23 -20.01
CA MET A 1 -34.63 -10.72 -19.59
C MET A 1 -33.76 -9.48 -19.47
N ALA A 2 -33.21 -9.18 -18.29
CA ALA A 2 -32.38 -8.00 -18.08
C ALA A 2 -30.92 -8.31 -18.47
N GLU A 3 -30.32 -7.42 -19.25
CA GLU A 3 -28.93 -7.49 -19.70
C GLU A 3 -28.02 -7.20 -18.51
N ILE A 4 -27.23 -8.21 -18.09
CA ILE A 4 -26.23 -8.04 -17.04
C ILE A 4 -25.08 -7.27 -17.66
N LYS A 5 -24.91 -6.01 -17.25
CA LYS A 5 -23.77 -5.18 -17.62
C LYS A 5 -22.51 -5.77 -16.99
N THR A 6 -21.78 -6.59 -17.75
CA THR A 6 -20.49 -7.13 -17.33
C THR A 6 -19.52 -5.96 -17.16
N THR A 7 -19.21 -5.62 -15.91
CA THR A 7 -18.19 -4.61 -15.63
C THR A 7 -16.84 -5.28 -15.89
N GLU A 8 -16.12 -4.85 -16.92
CA GLU A 8 -14.77 -5.35 -17.19
C GLU A 8 -13.88 -5.09 -15.99
N VAL A 9 -13.23 -6.13 -15.47
CA VAL A 9 -12.28 -6.00 -14.36
C VAL A 9 -11.03 -5.32 -14.92
N LYS A 10 -10.86 -4.03 -14.63
CA LYS A 10 -9.67 -3.25 -14.98
C LYS A 10 -8.71 -3.21 -13.79
N LEU A 11 -7.49 -3.73 -13.98
CA LEU A 11 -6.39 -3.58 -13.01
C LEU A 11 -5.65 -2.27 -13.29
N ILE A 12 -5.47 -1.44 -12.27
CA ILE A 12 -4.63 -0.24 -12.29
C ILE A 12 -3.61 -0.42 -11.17
N THR A 13 -2.33 -0.30 -11.50
CA THR A 13 -1.22 -0.46 -10.57
C THR A 13 -0.49 0.86 -10.39
N PHE A 14 0.11 1.03 -9.21
CA PHE A 14 0.93 2.18 -8.87
C PHE A 14 2.26 1.68 -8.32
N ASP A 15 3.34 2.41 -8.58
CA ASP A 15 4.60 2.22 -7.87
C ASP A 15 4.58 2.88 -6.48
N HIS A 16 5.64 2.67 -5.70
CA HIS A 16 5.72 3.20 -4.34
C HIS A 16 5.71 4.73 -4.29
N LYS A 17 6.34 5.42 -5.26
CA LYS A 17 6.40 6.88 -5.30
C LYS A 17 5.04 7.46 -5.71
N GLU A 18 4.33 6.83 -6.64
CA GLU A 18 2.96 7.22 -6.99
C GLU A 18 2.01 7.10 -5.79
N VAL A 19 2.19 6.07 -4.95
CA VAL A 19 1.43 5.94 -3.69
C VAL A 19 1.79 7.07 -2.72
N VAL A 20 3.08 7.40 -2.57
CA VAL A 20 3.52 8.51 -1.71
C VAL A 20 2.93 9.83 -2.18
N GLU A 21 3.01 10.13 -3.48
CA GLU A 21 2.46 11.35 -4.08
C GLU A 21 0.95 11.46 -3.85
N ALA A 22 0.22 10.36 -4.07
CA ALA A 22 -1.22 10.32 -3.83
C ALA A 22 -1.55 10.61 -2.36
N LEU A 23 -0.80 10.06 -1.41
CA LEU A 23 -1.00 10.31 0.01
C LEU A 23 -0.61 11.74 0.42
N ILE A 24 0.46 12.31 -0.12
CA ILE A 24 0.87 13.71 0.10
C ILE A 24 -0.27 14.65 -0.31
N LYS A 25 -0.80 14.46 -1.53
CA LYS A 25 -1.92 15.25 -2.06
C LYS A 25 -3.21 15.03 -1.27
N GLN A 26 -3.51 13.79 -0.91
CA GLN A 26 -4.70 13.45 -0.13
C GLN A 26 -4.70 14.06 1.27
N GLN A 27 -3.52 14.30 1.85
CA GLN A 27 -3.33 14.93 3.16
C GLN A 27 -3.02 16.43 3.07
N ASP A 28 -3.02 17.00 1.86
CA ASP A 28 -2.74 18.41 1.60
C ASP A 28 -1.40 18.89 2.20
N LEU A 29 -0.36 18.09 2.01
CA LEU A 29 0.99 18.39 2.50
C LEU A 29 1.74 19.17 1.41
N HIS A 30 2.30 20.33 1.75
CA HIS A 30 3.02 21.21 0.81
C HIS A 30 4.53 21.30 1.09
N GLU A 31 5.00 20.78 2.22
CA GLU A 31 6.41 20.88 2.62
C GLU A 31 6.94 19.60 3.27
N GLY A 32 8.27 19.45 3.18
CA GLY A 32 9.02 18.35 3.77
C GLY A 32 9.10 17.11 2.87
N ILE A 33 10.04 16.23 3.22
CA ILE A 33 10.27 14.97 2.53
C ILE A 33 9.51 13.88 3.27
N TRP A 34 8.63 13.18 2.55
CA TRP A 34 7.75 12.15 3.10
C TRP A 34 8.02 10.81 2.46
N GLN A 35 8.23 9.80 3.29
CA GLN A 35 8.52 8.43 2.88
C GLN A 35 7.31 7.52 3.09
N LEU A 36 7.11 6.56 2.20
CA LEU A 36 6.15 5.48 2.39
C LEU A 36 6.43 4.72 3.70
N TYR A 37 5.40 4.61 4.52
CA TYR A 37 5.39 3.79 5.71
C TYR A 37 4.44 2.59 5.49
N VAL A 38 4.93 1.39 5.78
CA VAL A 38 4.12 0.16 5.76
C VAL A 38 4.34 -0.61 7.06
N GLU A 39 3.26 -0.84 7.81
CA GLU A 39 3.29 -1.64 9.03
C GLU A 39 2.91 -3.08 8.67
N PHE A 40 3.81 -4.03 8.90
CA PHE A 40 3.55 -5.45 8.77
C PHE A 40 3.30 -6.08 10.15
N GLY A 41 2.27 -6.91 10.24
CA GLY A 41 2.12 -7.85 11.35
C GLY A 41 2.89 -9.14 11.06
N ILE A 42 3.18 -9.92 12.10
CA ILE A 42 3.59 -11.31 11.95
C ILE A 42 2.86 -12.18 12.95
N THR A 43 2.22 -13.24 12.47
CA THR A 43 1.60 -14.24 13.33
C THR A 43 1.83 -15.64 12.79
N ALA A 44 1.98 -16.59 13.70
CA ALA A 44 2.08 -18.01 13.37
C ALA A 44 0.71 -18.67 13.51
N ALA A 45 0.35 -19.51 12.54
CA ALA A 45 -0.86 -20.31 12.59
C ALA A 45 -0.66 -21.63 11.85
N ASN A 46 -1.35 -22.68 12.28
CA ASN A 46 -1.47 -23.90 11.49
C ASN A 46 -2.59 -23.68 10.47
N ILE A 47 -2.23 -23.56 9.19
CA ILE A 47 -3.18 -23.29 8.10
C ILE A 47 -3.42 -24.57 7.31
N GLY A 48 -4.68 -24.85 6.99
CA GLY A 48 -5.04 -25.91 6.06
C GLY A 48 -4.70 -25.51 4.63
N ILE A 49 -3.86 -26.29 3.95
CA ILE A 49 -3.43 -26.02 2.57
C ILE A 49 -3.91 -27.15 1.65
N GLY A 50 -4.34 -26.77 0.44
CA GLY A 50 -4.81 -27.71 -0.58
C GLY A 50 -6.21 -28.29 -0.31
N GLU A 51 -6.66 -29.16 -1.21
CA GLU A 51 -8.02 -29.72 -1.19
C GLU A 51 -8.33 -30.52 0.08
N LYS A 52 -7.32 -31.21 0.63
CA LYS A 52 -7.44 -32.04 1.85
C LYS A 52 -7.25 -31.26 3.15
N GLN A 53 -7.05 -29.94 3.09
CA GLN A 53 -6.88 -29.07 4.27
C GLN A 53 -5.81 -29.56 5.25
N GLN A 54 -4.69 -30.09 4.74
CA GLN A 54 -3.62 -30.58 5.60
C GLN A 54 -2.99 -29.41 6.36
N LEU A 55 -2.97 -29.50 7.69
CA LEU A 55 -2.45 -28.45 8.56
C LEU A 55 -0.92 -28.34 8.41
N SER A 56 -0.47 -27.14 8.03
CA SER A 56 0.94 -26.78 7.93
C SER A 56 1.23 -25.57 8.82
N PRO A 57 2.27 -25.62 9.68
CA PRO A 57 2.76 -24.44 10.38
C PRO A 57 3.13 -23.35 9.38
N SER A 58 2.54 -22.18 9.54
CA SER A 58 2.63 -21.09 8.57
C SER A 58 2.87 -19.76 9.27
N ALA A 59 3.61 -18.88 8.61
CA ALA A 59 3.70 -17.47 8.97
C ALA A 59 2.72 -16.67 8.11
N ILE A 60 1.93 -15.80 8.75
CA ILE A 60 1.05 -14.85 8.09
C ILE A 60 1.65 -13.45 8.30
N VAL A 61 1.90 -12.75 7.20
CA VAL A 61 2.47 -11.39 7.20
C VAL A 61 1.44 -10.43 6.61
N PRO A 62 0.45 -9.96 7.40
CA PRO A 62 -0.53 -8.99 6.92
C PRO A 62 0.09 -7.59 6.83
N VAL A 63 -0.31 -6.82 5.81
CA VAL A 63 -0.16 -5.36 5.81
C VAL A 63 -1.25 -4.79 6.71
N GLN A 64 -0.84 -4.14 7.80
CA GLN A 64 -1.75 -3.58 8.80
C GLN A 64 -2.07 -2.12 8.52
N LYS A 65 -1.07 -1.35 8.08
CA LYS A 65 -1.21 0.08 7.79
C LYS A 65 -0.31 0.50 6.64
N ILE A 66 -0.75 1.53 5.93
CA ILE A 66 0.02 2.28 4.94
C ILE A 66 -0.08 3.75 5.33
N GLY A 67 1.01 4.49 5.27
CA GLY A 67 1.02 5.91 5.61
C GLY A 67 2.27 6.63 5.12
N LEU A 68 2.51 7.80 5.70
CA LEU A 68 3.68 8.63 5.45
C LEU A 68 4.45 8.85 6.74
N VAL A 69 5.78 8.86 6.65
CA VAL A 69 6.66 9.31 7.73
C VAL A 69 7.58 10.40 7.20
N ARG A 70 7.73 11.49 7.96
CA ARG A 70 8.64 12.58 7.59
C ARG A 70 10.08 12.12 7.78
N VAL A 71 10.93 12.40 6.80
CA VAL A 71 12.36 12.06 6.81
C VAL A 71 13.19 13.29 6.45
N GLU A 72 14.49 13.25 6.77
CA GLU A 72 15.39 14.38 6.54
C GLU A 72 15.94 14.44 5.10
N ASN A 73 16.12 13.29 4.46
CA ASN A 73 16.75 13.18 3.15
C ASN A 73 15.91 12.33 2.21
N GLU A 74 15.88 12.71 0.93
CA GLU A 74 15.20 11.93 -0.10
C GLU A 74 15.85 10.56 -0.30
N ASN A 75 15.01 9.58 -0.59
CA ASN A 75 15.40 8.23 -0.95
C ASN A 75 14.40 7.63 -1.97
N PRO A 76 14.64 6.40 -2.47
CA PRO A 76 13.76 5.80 -3.49
C PRO A 76 12.29 5.60 -3.08
N LEU A 77 11.96 5.69 -1.79
CA LEU A 77 10.61 5.53 -1.24
C LEU A 77 10.02 6.83 -0.69
N SER A 78 10.65 7.98 -0.96
CA SER A 78 10.16 9.28 -0.51
C SER A 78 10.00 10.29 -1.64
N LEU A 79 9.24 11.33 -1.37
CA LEU A 79 9.06 12.51 -2.23
C LEU A 79 9.07 13.79 -1.39
N ASP A 80 9.62 14.86 -1.96
CA ASP A 80 9.43 16.22 -1.45
C ASP A 80 8.02 16.71 -1.78
N ALA A 81 7.23 17.03 -0.75
CA ALA A 81 5.88 17.54 -0.89
C ALA A 81 5.83 18.85 -1.68
N SER A 82 6.85 19.70 -1.56
CA SER A 82 6.89 20.98 -2.28
C SER A 82 7.07 20.81 -3.79
N ALA A 83 7.64 19.68 -4.22
CA ALA A 83 7.81 19.36 -5.62
C ALA A 83 6.55 18.76 -6.26
N VAL A 84 5.73 18.02 -5.49
CA VAL A 84 4.57 17.27 -6.02
C VAL A 84 3.22 17.86 -5.66
N ASN A 85 3.16 18.75 -4.66
CA ASN A 85 1.94 19.44 -4.21
C ASN A 85 2.27 20.88 -3.74
N PRO A 86 2.63 21.80 -4.66
CA PRO A 86 2.93 23.19 -4.30
C PRO A 86 1.68 23.99 -3.90
N GLU A 87 1.86 25.05 -3.11
CA GLU A 87 0.84 26.08 -2.79
C GLU A 87 0.42 26.92 -4.02
#